data_AF-A0A9P9XNV6-F1
#
_entry.id   AF-A0A9P9XNV6-F1
#
_cell.length_a   1.000
_cell.length_b   1.000
_cell.length_c   1.000
_cell.angle_alpha   90.00
_cell.angle_beta   90.00
_cell.angle_gamma   90.00
#
_symmetry.space_group_name_H-M   'P 1'
#
loop_
_entity.id
_entity.type
_entity.pdbx_description
1 polymer ?
#
loop_
_entity_poly.entity_id
_entity_poly.type
_entity_poly.pdbx_seq_one_letter_code
_entity_poly.pdbx_strand_id
1 'polypeptide(L)'
;MLIKSYPGGAAVNGSLFVTFLITFLLITFSVPASKSFIRLTGVLALASLTYALQLASSEWIANPHWRSAIVPLLWIQFMSASELVLVRSKSIAGFAPSSASPAARTYESLMLLWKLRRIGTRWQVRNVPGLQQRSPHPPESRVAFILKRSLKILVAYQVLSLMTQAPPPDPNFVGRDKQALAFQGLVRLSQADITFRIIGTLSFWACTALINLLMFEIACLGFVVVFLCKVEDCPPLYGDFSSASTIRGFWGTAWHQCLRSGLTGHADVIEHHIFPFRQRLVSRYLRIFISFFISGLIHHTSDMAMGMTAENVGAFTFFLLQPIGIIAEDAIQAISKQVPLCRSASRVRVFVGYLWVLVFLVWSTPTWFYPQQRLGLDASGLLPFHPNLLKQWNLHSNFH
;
A
#
# COMPACT_ATOMS: atom_id res chain seq x y z
N MET A 1 12.19 -19.55 17.57
CA MET A 1 12.21 -18.78 18.83
C MET A 1 10.80 -18.23 19.02
N LEU A 2 9.98 -18.86 19.85
CA LEU A 2 8.62 -18.38 20.15
C LEU A 2 8.78 -17.09 20.98
N ILE A 3 8.57 -15.94 20.34
CA ILE A 3 8.45 -14.66 21.04
C ILE A 3 7.20 -14.80 21.91
N LYS A 4 7.37 -15.08 23.21
CA LYS A 4 6.29 -15.03 24.19
C LYS A 4 5.70 -13.63 24.12
N SER A 5 4.44 -13.53 23.75
CA SER A 5 3.69 -12.27 23.70
C SER A 5 3.80 -11.60 25.07
N TYR A 6 4.41 -10.42 25.12
CA TYR A 6 4.60 -9.68 26.37
C TYR A 6 3.22 -9.28 26.93
N PRO A 7 2.86 -9.64 28.18
CA PRO A 7 1.52 -9.40 28.74
C PRO A 7 1.10 -7.91 28.74
N GLY A 8 2.06 -6.99 28.70
CA GLY A 8 1.81 -5.54 28.59
C GLY A 8 1.82 -4.97 27.17
N GLY A 9 2.08 -5.78 26.14
CA GLY A 9 2.30 -5.29 24.77
C GLY A 9 1.13 -4.50 24.19
N ALA A 10 -0.11 -4.95 24.45
CA ALA A 10 -1.32 -4.25 24.01
C ALA A 10 -1.47 -2.86 24.67
N ALA A 11 -1.19 -2.75 25.97
CA ALA A 11 -1.28 -1.49 26.71
C ALA A 11 -0.20 -0.49 26.27
N VAL A 12 1.02 -0.97 25.98
CA VAL A 12 2.10 -0.14 25.44
C VAL A 12 1.74 0.37 24.05
N ASN A 13 1.29 -0.50 23.15
CA ASN A 13 0.86 -0.10 21.81
C ASN A 13 -0.30 0.91 21.87
N GLY A 14 -1.31 0.66 22.71
CA GLY A 14 -2.43 1.59 22.91
C GLY A 14 -1.98 2.96 23.42
N SER A 15 -1.11 2.99 24.42
CA SER A 15 -0.56 4.24 24.99
C SER A 15 0.25 5.03 23.96
N LEU A 16 1.12 4.37 23.20
CA LEU A 16 1.92 5.01 22.15
C LEU A 16 1.02 5.56 21.04
N PHE A 17 -0.04 4.85 20.68
CA PHE A 17 -0.98 5.29 19.66
C PHE A 17 -1.77 6.52 20.09
N VAL A 18 -2.31 6.51 21.31
CA VAL A 18 -2.98 7.69 21.89
C VAL A 18 -2.02 8.87 21.95
N THR A 19 -0.76 8.63 22.35
CA THR A 19 0.29 9.67 22.34
C THR A 19 0.52 10.24 20.95
N PHE A 20 0.62 9.40 19.92
CA PHE A 20 0.72 9.83 18.52
C PHE A 20 -0.45 10.75 18.11
N LEU A 21 -1.69 10.36 18.44
CA LEU A 21 -2.88 11.16 18.11
C LEU A 21 -2.89 12.50 18.83
N ILE A 22 -2.53 12.53 20.13
CA ILE A 22 -2.43 13.76 20.91
C ILE A 22 -1.35 14.67 20.32
N THR A 23 -0.15 14.15 20.04
CA THR A 23 0.94 14.91 19.42
C THR A 23 0.51 15.50 18.07
N PHE A 24 -0.18 14.73 17.23
CA PHE A 24 -0.70 15.22 15.96
C PHE A 24 -1.69 16.39 16.15
N LEU A 25 -2.62 16.28 17.09
CA LEU A 25 -3.60 17.34 17.38
C LEU A 25 -2.93 18.59 17.95
N LEU A 26 -1.97 18.44 18.85
CA LEU A 26 -1.19 19.55 19.42
C LEU A 26 -0.44 20.31 18.33
N ILE A 27 0.24 19.61 17.41
CA ILE A 27 0.93 20.27 16.29
C ILE A 27 -0.08 20.97 15.39
N THR A 28 -1.22 20.33 15.12
CA THR A 28 -2.23 20.83 14.19
C THR A 28 -2.89 22.11 14.71
N PHE A 29 -3.26 22.16 15.99
CA PHE A 29 -4.02 23.27 16.58
C PHE A 29 -3.18 24.31 17.30
N SER A 30 -2.05 23.92 17.91
CA SER A 30 -1.26 24.84 18.75
C SER A 30 -0.10 25.50 17.99
N VAL A 31 0.36 24.92 16.88
CA VAL A 31 1.48 25.48 16.11
C VAL A 31 0.96 26.16 14.85
N PRO A 32 1.14 27.49 14.66
CA PRO A 32 0.68 28.17 13.44
C PRO A 32 1.29 27.59 12.17
N ALA A 33 0.55 27.62 11.06
CA ALA A 33 1.03 27.11 9.77
C ALA A 33 2.23 27.88 9.20
N SER A 34 2.50 29.09 9.69
CA SER A 34 3.69 29.88 9.35
C SER A 34 4.97 29.40 10.04
N LYS A 35 4.87 28.60 11.11
CA LYS A 35 6.02 28.13 11.89
C LYS A 35 6.52 26.77 11.38
N SER A 36 6.97 26.73 10.12
CA SER A 36 7.36 25.50 9.42
C SER A 36 8.43 24.68 10.15
N PHE A 37 9.42 25.34 10.77
CA PHE A 37 10.47 24.66 11.54
C PHE A 37 9.91 23.90 12.75
N ILE A 38 9.03 24.53 13.53
CA ILE A 38 8.39 23.89 14.70
C ILE A 38 7.46 22.75 14.25
N ARG A 39 6.77 22.91 13.12
CA ARG A 39 5.97 21.81 12.56
C ARG A 39 6.84 20.64 12.10
N LEU A 40 8.01 20.92 11.53
CA LEU A 40 8.97 19.89 11.14
C LEU A 40 9.50 19.11 12.36
N THR A 41 9.86 19.79 13.46
CA THR A 41 10.25 19.09 14.70
C THR A 41 9.10 18.26 15.28
N GLY A 42 7.86 18.75 15.19
CA GLY A 42 6.67 17.97 15.52
C GLY A 42 6.50 16.71 14.66
N VAL A 43 6.76 16.80 13.35
CA VAL A 43 6.76 15.62 12.47
C VAL A 43 7.85 14.62 12.82
N LEU A 44 9.04 15.08 13.22
CA LEU A 44 10.10 14.19 13.72
C LEU A 44 9.65 13.47 15.00
N ALA A 45 8.94 14.15 15.90
CA ALA A 45 8.36 13.50 17.08
C ALA A 45 7.31 12.44 16.69
N LEU A 46 6.44 12.73 15.72
CA LEU A 46 5.50 11.74 15.18
C LEU A 46 6.22 10.54 14.56
N ALA A 47 7.33 10.76 13.84
CA ALA A 47 8.13 9.68 13.26
C ALA A 47 8.75 8.78 14.33
N SER A 48 9.28 9.38 15.41
CA SER A 48 9.82 8.63 16.55
C SER A 48 8.74 7.80 17.26
N LEU A 49 7.53 8.36 17.42
CA LEU A 49 6.38 7.63 17.98
C LEU A 49 5.94 6.48 17.07
N THR A 50 5.92 6.68 15.75
CA THR A 50 5.63 5.62 14.77
C THR A 50 6.68 4.51 14.81
N TYR A 51 7.97 4.86 14.95
CA TYR A 51 9.02 3.87 15.11
C TYR A 51 8.89 3.08 16.42
N ALA A 52 8.59 3.75 17.54
CA ALA A 52 8.30 3.08 18.80
C ALA A 52 7.08 2.15 18.70
N LEU A 53 6.02 2.57 18.02
CA LEU A 53 4.85 1.74 17.71
C LEU A 53 5.24 0.51 16.88
N GLN A 54 6.07 0.67 15.86
CA GLN A 54 6.57 -0.45 15.07
C GLN A 54 7.31 -1.46 15.95
N LEU A 55 8.22 -1.02 16.82
CA LEU A 55 8.97 -1.91 17.72
C LEU A 55 8.01 -2.65 18.66
N ALA A 56 7.14 -1.91 19.35
CA ALA A 56 6.16 -2.48 20.26
C ALA A 56 5.18 -3.45 19.56
N SER A 57 4.76 -3.15 18.33
CA SER A 57 3.92 -4.04 17.51
C SER A 57 4.68 -5.29 17.10
N SER A 58 5.96 -5.16 16.73
CA SER A 58 6.80 -6.29 16.29
C SER A 58 7.14 -7.26 17.41
N GLU A 59 7.18 -6.79 18.65
CA GLU A 59 7.33 -7.60 19.87
C GLU A 59 6.01 -8.24 20.31
N TRP A 60 4.90 -7.52 20.19
CA TRP A 60 3.59 -7.98 20.67
C TRP A 60 2.92 -8.98 19.74
N ILE A 61 3.02 -8.78 18.42
CA ILE A 61 2.34 -9.60 17.42
C ILE A 61 3.24 -10.79 17.07
N ALA A 62 2.89 -11.99 17.54
CA ALA A 62 3.68 -13.19 17.28
C ALA A 62 3.68 -13.61 15.80
N ASN A 63 2.57 -13.40 15.08
CA ASN A 63 2.42 -13.83 13.69
C ASN A 63 3.22 -12.91 12.73
N PRO A 64 4.23 -13.42 12.01
CA PRO A 64 5.07 -12.63 11.11
C PRO A 64 4.29 -11.98 9.96
N HIS A 65 3.27 -12.66 9.42
CA HIS A 65 2.43 -12.10 8.35
C HIS A 65 1.64 -10.89 8.87
N TRP A 66 1.14 -10.97 10.10
CA TRP A 66 0.34 -9.90 10.70
C TRP A 66 1.21 -8.71 11.07
N ARG A 67 2.43 -8.94 11.57
CA ARG A 67 3.44 -7.88 11.73
C ARG A 67 3.70 -7.17 10.41
N SER A 68 3.93 -7.93 9.34
CA SER A 68 4.18 -7.42 8.00
C SER A 68 2.99 -6.63 7.43
N ALA A 69 1.76 -6.95 7.81
CA ALA A 69 0.57 -6.19 7.43
C ALA A 69 0.36 -4.92 8.29
N ILE A 70 0.62 -4.98 9.60
CA ILE A 70 0.33 -3.89 10.55
C ILE A 70 1.39 -2.79 10.51
N VAL A 71 2.67 -3.14 10.50
CA VAL A 71 3.77 -2.16 10.51
C VAL A 71 3.69 -1.14 9.37
N PRO A 72 3.47 -1.50 8.08
CA PRO A 72 3.33 -0.50 7.03
C PRO A 72 2.10 0.41 7.24
N LEU A 73 1.02 -0.06 7.86
CA LEU A 73 -0.13 0.80 8.17
C LEU A 73 0.23 1.92 9.16
N LEU A 74 1.13 1.66 10.11
CA LEU A 74 1.63 2.68 11.04
C LEU A 74 2.37 3.78 10.29
N TRP A 75 3.24 3.40 9.34
CA TRP A 75 3.95 4.35 8.48
C TRP A 75 3.04 5.07 7.49
N ILE A 76 1.99 4.43 7.00
CA ILE A 76 0.96 5.06 6.16
C ILE A 76 0.18 6.11 6.97
N GLN A 77 -0.14 5.82 8.23
CA GLN A 77 -0.78 6.78 9.13
C GLN A 77 0.17 7.95 9.45
N PHE A 78 1.45 7.69 9.72
CA PHE A 78 2.47 8.72 9.84
C PHE A 78 2.53 9.60 8.59
N MET A 79 2.60 9.00 7.40
CA MET A 79 2.61 9.72 6.13
C MET A 79 1.35 10.58 5.96
N SER A 80 0.17 10.09 6.38
CA SER A 80 -1.06 10.88 6.38
C SER A 80 -0.95 12.08 7.32
N ALA A 81 -0.43 11.87 8.54
CA ALA A 81 -0.24 12.91 9.54
C ALA A 81 0.78 13.98 9.11
N SER A 82 1.94 13.57 8.62
CA SER A 82 3.00 14.47 8.16
C SER A 82 2.59 15.27 6.94
N GLU A 83 1.85 14.67 5.99
CA GLU A 83 1.30 15.38 4.84
C GLU A 83 0.33 16.48 5.28
N LEU A 84 -0.56 16.16 6.23
CA LEU A 84 -1.48 17.13 6.81
C LEU A 84 -0.73 18.26 7.52
N VAL A 85 0.25 17.93 8.35
CA VAL A 85 1.02 18.89 9.16
C VAL A 85 1.95 19.78 8.34
N LEU A 86 2.55 19.28 7.25
CA LEU A 86 3.56 20.00 6.46
C LEU A 86 2.99 20.59 5.17
N VAL A 87 2.29 19.77 4.40
CA VAL A 87 1.83 20.15 3.04
C VAL A 87 0.54 20.94 3.12
N ARG A 88 -0.39 20.52 3.99
CA ARG A 88 -1.76 21.06 4.01
C ARG A 88 -2.06 21.97 5.19
N SER A 89 -1.07 22.26 6.04
CA SER A 89 -1.17 23.01 7.30
C SER A 89 -2.05 24.25 7.25
N LYS A 90 -1.78 25.16 6.30
CA LYS A 90 -2.51 26.42 6.10
C LYS A 90 -4.00 26.19 5.83
N SER A 91 -4.32 25.05 5.26
CA SER A 91 -5.64 24.72 4.74
C SER A 91 -6.40 23.73 5.63
N ILE A 92 -5.73 23.06 6.58
CA ILE A 92 -6.37 22.33 7.70
C ILE A 92 -6.93 23.28 8.74
N ALA A 93 -6.22 24.36 9.04
CA ALA A 93 -6.66 25.39 9.97
C ALA A 93 -8.04 25.98 9.59
N GLY A 94 -8.41 25.94 8.30
CA GLY A 94 -9.72 26.34 7.77
C GLY A 94 -10.52 25.20 7.12
N PHE A 95 -10.26 23.93 7.48
CA PHE A 95 -11.00 22.79 6.93
C PHE A 95 -12.36 22.60 7.60
N ALA A 96 -12.42 22.75 8.93
CA ALA A 96 -13.68 22.80 9.63
C ALA A 96 -14.28 24.22 9.54
N PRO A 97 -15.62 24.36 9.41
CA PRO A 97 -16.28 25.66 9.48
C PRO A 97 -15.84 26.41 10.75
N SER A 98 -15.67 27.73 10.67
CA SER A 98 -15.35 28.56 11.84
C SER A 98 -16.42 28.45 12.94
N SER A 99 -17.64 28.05 12.58
CA SER A 99 -18.77 27.78 13.48
C SER A 99 -18.76 26.38 14.13
N ALA A 100 -17.85 25.48 13.74
CA ALA A 100 -17.80 24.13 14.29
C ALA A 100 -17.25 24.13 15.72
N SER A 101 -17.86 23.32 16.60
CA SER A 101 -17.39 23.17 17.98
C SER A 101 -15.96 22.61 18.03
N PRO A 102 -15.18 22.89 19.09
CA PRO A 102 -13.83 22.31 19.25
C PRO A 102 -13.82 20.78 19.16
N ALA A 103 -14.84 20.12 19.71
CA ALA A 103 -14.98 18.67 19.63
C ALA A 103 -15.18 18.18 18.18
N ALA A 104 -16.04 18.84 17.40
CA ALA A 104 -16.26 18.50 16.00
C ALA A 104 -14.98 18.71 15.16
N ARG A 105 -14.23 19.78 15.43
CA ARG A 105 -12.94 20.05 14.78
C ARG A 105 -11.90 18.96 15.07
N THR A 106 -11.81 18.53 16.32
CA THR A 106 -10.92 17.44 16.74
C THR A 106 -11.31 16.13 16.06
N TYR A 107 -12.60 15.79 16.08
CA TYR A 107 -13.13 14.59 15.42
C TYR A 107 -12.79 14.57 13.93
N GLU A 108 -13.11 15.63 13.18
CA GLU A 108 -12.82 15.72 11.75
C GLU A 108 -11.31 15.65 11.46
N SER A 109 -10.48 16.30 12.28
CA SER A 109 -9.02 16.27 12.12
C SER A 109 -8.45 14.87 12.34
N LEU A 110 -8.98 14.13 13.32
CA LEU A 110 -8.64 12.73 13.51
C LEU A 110 -9.11 11.90 12.32
N MET A 111 -10.38 12.00 11.92
CA MET A 111 -10.92 11.23 10.79
C MET A 111 -10.13 11.44 9.49
N LEU A 112 -9.58 12.65 9.26
CA LEU A 112 -8.70 12.91 8.13
C LEU A 112 -7.46 12.01 8.10
N LEU A 113 -6.92 11.55 9.23
CA LEU A 113 -5.79 10.61 9.24
C LEU A 113 -6.12 9.31 8.50
N TRP A 114 -7.35 8.82 8.62
CA TRP A 114 -7.82 7.58 7.99
C TRP A 114 -8.52 7.80 6.64
N LYS A 115 -8.89 9.03 6.28
CA LYS A 115 -9.31 9.39 4.91
C LYS A 115 -8.10 9.44 3.98
N LEU A 116 -7.44 8.29 3.74
CA LEU A 116 -6.20 8.17 2.95
C LEU A 116 -6.34 8.70 1.52
N ARG A 117 -7.54 8.56 0.92
CA ARG A 117 -7.89 9.10 -0.40
C ARG A 117 -8.54 10.48 -0.37
N ARG A 118 -8.67 11.06 0.83
CA ARG A 118 -9.23 12.40 1.09
C ARG A 118 -10.66 12.56 0.52
N ILE A 119 -11.45 11.49 0.55
CA ILE A 119 -12.81 11.44 0.01
C ILE A 119 -13.70 12.51 0.66
N GLY A 120 -14.49 13.21 -0.15
CA GLY A 120 -15.39 14.26 0.32
C GLY A 120 -14.70 15.56 0.73
N THR A 121 -13.41 15.72 0.42
CA THR A 121 -12.64 16.93 0.71
C THR A 121 -12.13 17.58 -0.57
N ARG A 122 -11.71 18.84 -0.50
CA ARG A 122 -11.02 19.52 -1.63
C ARG A 122 -9.70 18.88 -2.07
N TRP A 123 -9.14 17.95 -1.28
CA TRP A 123 -7.89 17.26 -1.57
C TRP A 123 -8.11 15.83 -2.08
N GLN A 124 -9.36 15.48 -2.42
CA GLN A 124 -9.68 14.17 -2.97
C GLN A 124 -8.78 13.81 -4.17
N VAL A 125 -8.25 12.59 -4.15
CA VAL A 125 -7.38 12.11 -5.24
C VAL A 125 -8.18 11.97 -6.55
N ARG A 126 -7.54 12.23 -7.70
CA ARG A 126 -8.25 12.38 -8.99
C ARG A 126 -8.87 11.08 -9.54
N ASN A 127 -8.29 9.92 -9.22
CA ASN A 127 -8.63 8.63 -9.81
C ASN A 127 -9.43 7.73 -8.85
N VAL A 128 -10.46 8.29 -8.19
CA VAL A 128 -11.34 7.50 -7.31
C VAL A 128 -12.46 6.86 -8.13
N PRO A 129 -12.63 5.52 -8.08
CA PRO A 129 -13.68 4.83 -8.81
C PRO A 129 -15.07 5.25 -8.33
N GLY A 130 -16.04 5.32 -9.26
CA GLY A 130 -17.45 5.56 -8.92
C GLY A 130 -17.81 6.99 -8.51
N LEU A 131 -16.84 7.91 -8.40
CA LEU A 131 -17.08 9.32 -8.08
C LEU A 131 -16.97 10.26 -9.30
N GLN A 132 -16.46 9.77 -10.43
CA GLN A 132 -16.25 10.57 -11.65
C GLN A 132 -17.53 10.74 -12.49
N GLN A 133 -18.58 9.97 -12.19
CA GLN A 133 -19.91 10.16 -12.76
C GLN A 133 -20.87 10.49 -11.62
N ARG A 134 -21.63 11.58 -11.74
CA ARG A 134 -22.88 11.73 -10.98
C ARG A 134 -23.76 10.56 -11.39
N SER A 135 -23.67 9.45 -10.67
CA SER A 135 -24.53 8.31 -10.91
C SER A 135 -25.98 8.80 -10.83
N PRO A 136 -26.82 8.56 -11.85
CA PRO A 136 -28.23 8.91 -11.81
C PRO A 136 -29.02 8.07 -10.79
N HIS A 137 -28.36 7.08 -10.16
CA HIS A 137 -28.95 6.20 -9.18
C HIS A 137 -29.00 6.84 -7.79
N PRO A 138 -30.07 6.57 -7.01
CA PRO A 138 -30.13 6.97 -5.62
C PRO A 138 -28.96 6.38 -4.82
N PRO A 139 -28.51 7.06 -3.74
CA PRO A 139 -27.44 6.55 -2.90
C PRO A 139 -27.76 5.15 -2.38
N GLU A 140 -26.76 4.26 -2.43
CA GLU A 140 -26.90 2.87 -1.97
C GLU A 140 -27.34 2.85 -0.50
N SER A 141 -28.36 2.05 -0.19
CA SER A 141 -28.84 1.92 1.19
C SER A 141 -27.77 1.24 2.05
N ARG A 142 -27.75 1.56 3.35
CA ARG A 142 -26.79 0.95 4.30
C ARG A 142 -26.89 -0.57 4.35
N VAL A 143 -28.10 -1.11 4.27
CA VAL A 143 -28.32 -2.57 4.25
C VAL A 143 -27.76 -3.18 2.98
N ALA A 144 -28.03 -2.59 1.81
CA ALA A 144 -27.49 -3.07 0.55
C ALA A 144 -25.95 -3.04 0.54
N PHE A 145 -25.36 -1.94 1.03
CA PHE A 145 -23.92 -1.79 1.18
C PHE A 145 -23.31 -2.87 2.08
N ILE A 146 -23.90 -3.11 3.26
CA ILE A 146 -23.45 -4.14 4.21
C ILE A 146 -23.50 -5.51 3.55
N LEU A 147 -24.62 -5.89 2.93
CA LEU A 147 -24.76 -7.20 2.28
C LEU A 147 -23.73 -7.40 1.15
N LYS A 148 -23.58 -6.40 0.28
CA LYS A 148 -22.65 -6.46 -0.85
C LYS A 148 -21.21 -6.57 -0.41
N ARG A 149 -20.80 -5.79 0.61
CA ARG A 149 -19.43 -5.85 1.14
C ARG A 149 -19.18 -7.12 1.92
N SER A 150 -20.13 -7.60 2.71
CA SER A 150 -20.02 -8.90 3.40
C SER A 150 -19.84 -10.05 2.42
N LEU A 151 -20.62 -10.09 1.33
CA LEU A 151 -20.45 -11.08 0.27
C LEU A 151 -19.07 -10.98 -0.39
N LYS A 152 -18.61 -9.75 -0.69
CA LYS A 152 -17.29 -9.53 -1.28
C LYS A 152 -16.16 -9.97 -0.35
N ILE A 153 -16.26 -9.68 0.94
CA ILE A 153 -15.31 -10.15 1.97
C ILE A 153 -15.31 -11.68 1.99
N LEU A 154 -16.48 -12.32 2.04
CA LEU A 154 -16.60 -13.78 2.05
C LEU A 154 -15.93 -14.42 0.84
N VAL A 155 -16.23 -13.93 -0.37
CA VAL A 155 -15.65 -14.46 -1.61
C VAL A 155 -14.14 -14.23 -1.65
N ALA A 156 -13.67 -13.02 -1.35
CA ALA A 156 -12.24 -12.70 -1.34
C ALA A 156 -11.48 -13.55 -0.31
N TYR A 157 -12.08 -13.78 0.86
CA TYR A 157 -11.54 -14.63 1.92
C TYR A 157 -11.42 -16.08 1.46
N GLN A 158 -12.48 -16.61 0.83
CA GLN A 158 -12.49 -17.99 0.35
C GLN A 158 -11.44 -18.22 -0.74
N VAL A 159 -11.31 -17.29 -1.69
CA VAL A 159 -10.28 -17.35 -2.74
C VAL A 159 -8.89 -17.31 -2.13
N LEU A 160 -8.62 -16.35 -1.24
CA LEU A 160 -7.34 -16.27 -0.53
C LEU A 160 -7.06 -17.56 0.23
N SER A 161 -8.08 -18.12 0.88
CA SER A 161 -7.94 -19.36 1.64
C SER A 161 -7.60 -20.58 0.77
N LEU A 162 -8.18 -20.69 -0.42
CA LEU A 162 -7.77 -21.71 -1.39
C LEU A 162 -6.32 -21.50 -1.85
N MET A 163 -5.91 -20.26 -2.09
CA MET A 163 -4.52 -19.95 -2.47
C MET A 163 -3.52 -20.31 -1.38
N THR A 164 -3.84 -20.08 -0.10
CA THR A 164 -2.95 -20.43 1.03
C THR A 164 -2.78 -21.94 1.27
N GLN A 165 -3.58 -22.78 0.61
CA GLN A 165 -3.44 -24.23 0.67
C GLN A 165 -2.42 -24.79 -0.32
N ALA A 166 -1.89 -23.95 -1.22
CA ALA A 166 -0.82 -24.35 -2.13
C ALA A 166 0.42 -24.79 -1.32
N PRO A 167 1.12 -25.84 -1.76
CA PRO A 167 2.36 -26.25 -1.09
C PRO A 167 3.41 -25.13 -1.17
N PRO A 168 4.31 -25.04 -0.19
CA PRO A 168 5.43 -24.11 -0.26
C PRO A 168 6.27 -24.40 -1.52
N PRO A 169 6.84 -23.37 -2.14
CA PRO A 169 7.67 -23.56 -3.33
C PRO A 169 8.93 -24.36 -3.00
N ASP A 170 9.41 -25.17 -3.95
CA ASP A 170 10.73 -25.80 -3.85
C ASP A 170 11.79 -24.69 -3.68
N PRO A 171 12.64 -24.75 -2.63
CA PRO A 171 13.71 -23.79 -2.40
C PRO A 171 14.60 -23.49 -3.61
N ASN A 172 14.77 -24.46 -4.52
CA ASN A 172 15.55 -24.30 -5.75
C ASN A 172 15.00 -23.20 -6.69
N PHE A 173 13.68 -23.00 -6.72
CA PHE A 173 13.06 -21.99 -7.57
C PHE A 173 13.17 -20.57 -7.02
N VAL A 174 13.39 -20.43 -5.71
CA VAL A 174 13.49 -19.14 -5.01
C VAL A 174 14.92 -18.81 -4.59
N GLY A 175 15.91 -19.52 -5.13
CA GLY A 175 17.35 -19.25 -4.93
C GLY A 175 17.74 -17.81 -5.27
N ARG A 176 18.82 -17.30 -4.66
CA ARG A 176 19.31 -15.92 -4.88
C ARG A 176 19.72 -15.70 -6.35
N ASP A 177 20.32 -16.70 -6.97
CA ASP A 177 20.68 -16.71 -8.40
C ASP A 177 19.46 -16.59 -9.32
N LYS A 178 18.30 -17.09 -8.89
CA LYS A 178 17.04 -17.00 -9.62
C LYS A 178 16.39 -15.61 -9.56
N GLN A 179 16.89 -14.72 -8.70
CA GLN A 179 16.44 -13.31 -8.58
C GLN A 179 17.08 -12.37 -9.63
N ALA A 180 17.64 -12.92 -10.69
CA ALA A 180 18.39 -12.17 -11.67
C ALA A 180 17.57 -11.03 -12.32
N LEU A 181 18.17 -9.84 -12.32
CA LEU A 181 17.72 -8.67 -13.09
C LEU A 181 18.55 -8.48 -14.36
N ALA A 182 19.86 -8.71 -14.27
CA ALA A 182 20.78 -8.52 -15.39
C ALA A 182 20.66 -9.63 -16.43
N PHE A 183 20.89 -9.29 -17.69
CA PHE A 183 20.80 -10.20 -18.83
C PHE A 183 21.58 -11.51 -18.62
N GLN A 184 22.81 -11.44 -18.11
CA GLN A 184 23.67 -12.60 -17.85
C GLN A 184 23.05 -13.61 -16.87
N GLY A 185 22.28 -13.15 -15.89
CA GLY A 185 21.56 -14.05 -14.98
C GLY A 185 20.25 -14.55 -15.57
N LEU A 186 19.56 -13.72 -16.36
CA LEU A 186 18.30 -14.09 -17.02
C LEU A 186 18.50 -15.24 -18.02
N VAL A 187 19.58 -15.23 -18.81
CA VAL A 187 19.87 -16.29 -19.79
C VAL A 187 20.24 -17.63 -19.14
N ARG A 188 20.54 -17.65 -17.84
CA ARG A 188 20.83 -18.87 -17.07
C ARG A 188 19.58 -19.50 -16.46
N LEU A 189 18.42 -18.85 -16.57
CA LEU A 189 17.17 -19.39 -16.06
C LEU A 189 16.70 -20.54 -16.96
N SER A 190 16.36 -21.66 -16.35
CA SER A 190 15.71 -22.77 -17.04
C SER A 190 14.26 -22.42 -17.41
N GLN A 191 13.65 -23.23 -18.28
CA GLN A 191 12.22 -23.08 -18.60
C GLN A 191 11.33 -23.22 -17.34
N ALA A 192 11.71 -24.11 -16.42
CA ALA A 192 11.02 -24.28 -15.15
C ALA A 192 11.15 -23.02 -14.26
N ASP A 193 12.33 -22.41 -14.20
CA ASP A 193 12.54 -21.15 -13.47
C ASP A 193 11.68 -20.02 -14.03
N ILE A 194 11.60 -19.88 -15.36
CA ILE A 194 10.78 -18.87 -16.02
C ILE A 194 9.29 -19.11 -15.74
N THR A 195 8.85 -20.37 -15.82
CA THR A 195 7.46 -20.75 -15.54
C THR A 195 7.09 -20.44 -14.09
N PHE A 196 7.94 -20.83 -13.14
CA PHE A 196 7.76 -20.51 -11.73
C PHE A 196 7.72 -19.00 -11.50
N ARG A 197 8.61 -18.23 -12.15
CA ARG A 197 8.65 -16.77 -12.05
C ARG A 197 7.34 -16.13 -12.50
N ILE A 198 6.75 -16.60 -13.61
CA ILE A 198 5.47 -16.09 -14.12
C ILE A 198 4.34 -16.42 -13.14
N ILE A 199 4.19 -17.70 -12.77
CA ILE A 199 3.11 -18.15 -11.87
C ILE A 199 3.25 -17.49 -10.50
N GLY A 200 4.45 -17.48 -9.93
CA GLY A 200 4.76 -16.87 -8.65
C GLY A 200 4.48 -15.37 -8.64
N THR A 201 4.79 -14.65 -9.72
CA THR A 201 4.46 -13.23 -9.85
C THR A 201 2.95 -13.01 -9.85
N LEU A 202 2.20 -13.76 -10.66
CA LEU A 202 0.74 -13.66 -10.72
C LEU A 202 0.09 -13.97 -9.36
N SER A 203 0.52 -15.06 -8.72
CA SER A 203 0.06 -15.47 -7.40
C SER A 203 0.39 -14.42 -6.32
N PHE A 204 1.61 -13.86 -6.33
CA PHE A 204 2.01 -12.81 -5.40
C PHE A 204 1.09 -11.58 -5.51
N TRP A 205 0.91 -11.03 -6.72
CA TRP A 205 0.05 -9.86 -6.91
C TRP A 205 -1.42 -10.14 -6.62
N ALA A 206 -1.92 -11.34 -6.94
CA ALA A 206 -3.28 -11.75 -6.59
C ALA A 206 -3.48 -11.84 -5.06
N CYS A 207 -2.56 -12.49 -4.33
CA CYS A 207 -2.57 -12.55 -2.87
C CYS A 207 -2.51 -11.15 -2.25
N THR A 208 -1.56 -10.31 -2.67
CA THR A 208 -1.44 -8.93 -2.20
C THR A 208 -2.70 -8.12 -2.48
N ALA A 209 -3.33 -8.32 -3.64
CA ALA A 209 -4.56 -7.65 -3.98
C ALA A 209 -5.74 -8.08 -3.09
N LEU A 210 -5.87 -9.38 -2.83
CA LEU A 210 -6.92 -9.94 -1.97
C LEU A 210 -6.75 -9.49 -0.51
N ILE A 211 -5.52 -9.47 0.01
CA ILE A 211 -5.22 -9.01 1.38
C ILE A 211 -5.59 -7.53 1.52
N ASN A 212 -5.11 -6.68 0.62
CA ASN A 212 -5.45 -5.25 0.62
C ASN A 212 -6.95 -5.02 0.50
N LEU A 213 -7.63 -5.82 -0.34
CA LEU A 213 -9.08 -5.77 -0.49
C LEU A 213 -9.78 -6.13 0.82
N LEU A 214 -9.44 -7.25 1.44
CA LEU A 214 -10.04 -7.69 2.70
C LEU A 214 -9.86 -6.64 3.79
N MET A 215 -8.64 -6.14 3.99
CA MET A 215 -8.36 -5.09 4.98
C MET A 215 -9.20 -3.84 4.75
N PHE A 216 -9.29 -3.39 3.49
CA PHE A 216 -10.07 -2.21 3.13
C PHE A 216 -11.59 -2.42 3.31
N GLU A 217 -12.12 -3.55 2.83
CA GLU A 217 -13.54 -3.86 2.87
C GLU A 217 -14.01 -4.06 4.32
N ILE A 218 -13.24 -4.78 5.15
CA ILE A 218 -13.52 -4.97 6.58
C ILE A 218 -13.51 -3.63 7.32
N ALA A 219 -12.50 -2.78 7.08
CA ALA A 219 -12.43 -1.46 7.73
C ALA A 219 -13.61 -0.56 7.35
N CYS A 220 -13.97 -0.52 6.06
CA CYS A 220 -15.12 0.26 5.60
C CYS A 220 -16.44 -0.27 6.16
N LEU A 221 -16.64 -1.59 6.16
CA LEU A 221 -17.82 -2.22 6.73
C LEU A 221 -17.95 -1.88 8.21
N GLY A 222 -16.86 -2.05 8.99
CA GLY A 222 -16.81 -1.72 10.40
C GLY A 222 -17.19 -0.26 10.66
N PHE A 223 -16.54 0.69 9.99
CA PHE A 223 -16.80 2.12 10.17
C PHE A 223 -18.23 2.54 9.79
N VAL A 224 -18.83 1.93 8.77
CA VAL A 224 -20.23 2.21 8.41
C VAL A 224 -21.20 1.64 9.45
N VAL A 225 -20.95 0.42 9.94
CA VAL A 225 -21.76 -0.23 10.99
C VAL A 225 -21.76 0.58 12.28
N VAL A 226 -20.61 1.11 12.70
CA VAL A 226 -20.49 1.95 13.91
C VAL A 226 -20.76 3.44 13.67
N PHE A 227 -21.31 3.80 12.51
CA PHE A 227 -21.72 5.18 12.18
C PHE A 227 -20.57 6.22 12.13
N LEU A 228 -19.32 5.79 11.95
CA LEU A 228 -18.16 6.69 11.81
C LEU A 228 -17.95 7.22 10.39
N CYS A 229 -18.44 6.50 9.37
CA CYS A 229 -18.38 6.90 7.97
C CYS A 229 -19.73 6.69 7.26
N LYS A 230 -19.96 7.42 6.17
CA LYS A 230 -21.09 7.19 5.26
C LYS A 230 -20.71 6.14 4.21
N VAL A 231 -21.73 5.58 3.55
CA VAL A 231 -21.54 4.64 2.44
C VAL A 231 -20.75 5.31 1.31
N GLU A 232 -21.02 6.58 1.03
CA GLU A 232 -20.33 7.37 0.00
C GLU A 232 -18.83 7.61 0.30
N ASP A 233 -18.41 7.56 1.58
CA ASP A 233 -16.99 7.71 1.97
C ASP A 233 -16.17 6.46 1.61
N CYS A 234 -16.83 5.38 1.20
CA CYS A 234 -16.23 4.08 0.90
C CYS A 234 -16.38 3.72 -0.59
N PRO A 235 -15.72 4.45 -1.52
CA PRO A 235 -15.68 4.03 -2.92
C PRO A 235 -14.80 2.77 -3.09
N PRO A 236 -14.95 2.02 -4.20
CA PRO A 236 -14.14 0.83 -4.48
C PRO A 236 -12.63 1.06 -4.33
N LEU A 237 -11.89 0.07 -3.83
CA LEU A 237 -10.45 0.19 -3.55
C LEU A 237 -9.62 0.35 -4.83
N TYR A 238 -9.86 -0.53 -5.81
CA TYR A 238 -9.14 -0.60 -7.07
C TYR A 238 -9.83 0.23 -8.14
N GLY A 239 -9.02 0.83 -9.02
CA GLY A 239 -9.48 1.46 -10.23
C GLY A 239 -9.75 0.49 -11.36
N ASP A 240 -9.92 1.05 -12.55
CA ASP A 240 -10.17 0.28 -13.75
C ASP A 240 -8.87 -0.33 -14.30
N PHE A 241 -8.78 -1.66 -14.26
CA PHE A 241 -7.65 -2.39 -14.82
C PHE A 241 -7.58 -2.27 -16.35
N SER A 242 -8.63 -1.79 -17.04
CA SER A 242 -8.57 -1.45 -18.47
C SER A 242 -7.52 -0.35 -18.77
N SER A 243 -7.12 0.42 -17.76
CA SER A 243 -6.09 1.46 -17.85
C SER A 243 -4.67 0.96 -17.52
N ALA A 244 -4.51 -0.32 -17.19
CA ALA A 244 -3.25 -0.91 -16.75
C ALA A 244 -2.35 -1.39 -17.90
N SER A 245 -2.55 -0.89 -19.12
CA SER A 245 -1.70 -1.19 -20.28
C SER A 245 -0.36 -0.43 -20.26
N THR A 246 -0.03 0.23 -19.16
CA THR A 246 1.24 0.97 -18.94
C THR A 246 1.62 0.85 -17.46
N ILE A 247 2.91 0.85 -17.13
CA ILE A 247 3.40 0.84 -15.73
C ILE A 247 2.86 2.07 -15.00
N ARG A 248 2.86 3.22 -15.68
CA ARG A 248 2.28 4.46 -15.15
C ARG A 248 0.78 4.32 -14.87
N GLY A 249 0.02 3.70 -15.76
CA GLY A 249 -1.43 3.49 -15.62
C GLY A 249 -1.75 2.46 -14.53
N PHE A 250 -0.96 1.39 -14.43
CA PHE A 250 -1.09 0.39 -13.38
C PHE A 250 -1.00 1.03 -11.99
N TRP A 251 0.08 1.77 -11.69
CA TRP A 251 0.25 2.42 -10.39
C TRP A 251 -0.60 3.68 -10.19
N GLY A 252 -0.79 4.45 -11.26
CA GLY A 252 -1.44 5.76 -11.21
C GLY A 252 -2.97 5.71 -11.23
N THR A 253 -3.56 4.60 -11.65
CA THR A 253 -4.99 4.50 -11.90
C THR A 253 -5.59 3.17 -11.42
N ALA A 254 -5.05 2.03 -11.85
CA ALA A 254 -5.66 0.72 -11.59
C ALA A 254 -5.41 0.21 -10.16
N TRP A 255 -4.16 0.25 -9.69
CA TRP A 255 -3.79 -0.14 -8.34
C TRP A 255 -4.37 0.83 -7.31
N HIS A 256 -4.48 0.41 -6.04
CA HIS A 256 -5.17 1.19 -5.02
C HIS A 256 -4.56 2.60 -4.84
N GLN A 257 -5.41 3.62 -4.77
CA GLN A 257 -4.97 5.03 -4.69
C GLN A 257 -4.82 5.53 -3.24
N CYS A 258 -4.87 4.65 -2.24
CA CYS A 258 -4.78 5.03 -0.81
C CYS A 258 -3.50 5.78 -0.45
N LEU A 259 -2.37 5.46 -1.09
CA LEU A 259 -1.09 6.12 -0.80
C LEU A 259 -0.88 7.40 -1.61
N ARG A 260 -1.74 7.67 -2.61
CA ARG A 260 -1.49 8.68 -3.64
C ARG A 260 -1.28 10.07 -3.04
N SER A 261 -2.17 10.52 -2.16
CA SER A 261 -2.09 11.87 -1.57
C SER A 261 -0.80 12.05 -0.77
N GLY A 262 -0.48 11.09 0.09
CA GLY A 262 0.72 11.12 0.91
C GLY A 262 1.98 11.11 0.06
N LEU A 263 2.12 10.16 -0.87
CA LEU A 263 3.32 10.03 -1.70
C LEU A 263 3.56 11.27 -2.57
N THR A 264 2.54 11.77 -3.28
CA THR A 264 2.72 12.93 -4.15
C THR A 264 2.90 14.23 -3.36
N GLY A 265 2.23 14.37 -2.20
CA GLY A 265 2.37 15.55 -1.35
C GLY A 265 3.80 15.71 -0.81
N HIS A 266 4.40 14.62 -0.33
CA HIS A 266 5.80 14.63 0.10
C HIS A 266 6.75 14.82 -1.07
N ALA A 267 6.49 14.16 -2.20
CA ALA A 267 7.31 14.32 -3.41
C ALA A 267 7.33 15.76 -3.91
N ASP A 268 6.19 16.47 -3.89
CA ASP A 268 6.11 17.88 -4.27
C ASP A 268 6.92 18.77 -3.32
N VAL A 269 6.84 18.55 -2.00
CA VAL A 269 7.59 19.33 -1.01
C VAL A 269 9.10 19.08 -1.11
N ILE A 270 9.51 17.82 -1.20
CA ILE A 270 10.93 17.43 -1.33
C ILE A 270 11.50 17.99 -2.62
N GLU A 271 10.78 17.86 -3.74
CA GLU A 271 11.25 18.40 -5.03
C GLU A 271 11.37 19.91 -4.99
N HIS A 272 10.39 20.63 -4.42
CA HIS A 272 10.42 22.08 -4.32
C HIS A 272 11.59 22.61 -3.47
N HIS A 273 11.89 21.98 -2.33
CA HIS A 273 12.93 22.47 -1.41
C HIS A 273 14.35 22.01 -1.78
N ILE A 274 14.51 20.78 -2.25
CA ILE A 274 15.84 20.24 -2.56
C ILE A 274 16.25 20.59 -3.99
N PHE A 275 15.29 20.77 -4.90
CA PHE A 275 15.57 20.93 -6.34
C PHE A 275 14.83 22.10 -7.01
N PRO A 276 14.97 23.35 -6.51
CA PRO A 276 14.12 24.49 -6.88
C PRO A 276 14.23 24.98 -8.34
N PHE A 277 15.28 24.63 -9.08
CA PHE A 277 15.59 25.23 -10.40
C PHE A 277 15.58 24.22 -11.56
N ARG A 278 14.62 23.29 -11.59
CA ARG A 278 14.62 22.21 -12.60
C ARG A 278 13.58 22.42 -13.71
N GLN A 279 13.94 21.97 -14.91
CA GLN A 279 13.03 21.93 -16.05
C GLN A 279 11.84 21.02 -15.75
N ARG A 280 10.66 21.36 -16.30
CA ARG A 280 9.37 20.65 -16.06
C ARG A 280 9.47 19.13 -16.16
N LEU A 281 10.23 18.61 -17.12
CA LEU A 281 10.39 17.16 -17.33
C LEU A 281 11.19 16.50 -16.21
N VAL A 282 12.27 17.14 -15.76
CA VAL A 282 13.12 16.64 -14.68
C VAL A 282 12.33 16.64 -13.37
N SER A 283 11.62 17.73 -13.06
CA SER A 283 10.72 17.82 -11.90
C SER A 283 9.66 16.71 -11.90
N ARG A 284 9.05 16.41 -13.06
CA ARG A 284 8.08 15.32 -13.20
C ARG A 284 8.68 13.97 -12.80
N TYR A 285 9.86 13.62 -13.31
CA TYR A 285 10.47 12.32 -13.00
C TYR A 285 11.02 12.25 -11.59
N LEU A 286 11.56 13.34 -11.04
CA LEU A 286 11.99 13.39 -9.65
C LEU A 286 10.84 13.10 -8.69
N ARG A 287 9.68 13.71 -8.91
CA ARG A 287 8.49 13.44 -8.07
C ARG A 287 8.07 11.98 -8.14
N ILE A 288 8.19 11.36 -9.31
CA ILE A 288 7.91 9.93 -9.49
C ILE A 288 8.93 9.09 -8.71
N PHE A 289 10.24 9.38 -8.86
CA PHE A 289 11.29 8.71 -8.11
C PHE A 289 11.11 8.85 -6.59
N ILE A 290 10.86 10.05 -6.09
CA ILE A 290 10.64 10.31 -4.66
C ILE A 290 9.40 9.55 -4.16
N SER A 291 8.31 9.54 -4.93
CA SER A 291 7.10 8.79 -4.57
C SER A 291 7.39 7.29 -4.44
N PHE A 292 8.10 6.70 -5.39
CA PHE A 292 8.46 5.28 -5.34
C PHE A 292 9.51 4.97 -4.29
N PHE A 293 10.44 5.89 -4.02
CA PHE A 293 11.40 5.78 -2.92
C PHE A 293 10.69 5.70 -1.56
N ILE A 294 9.77 6.63 -1.28
CA ILE A 294 8.98 6.62 -0.05
C ILE A 294 8.14 5.34 0.05
N SER A 295 7.51 4.90 -1.05
CA SER A 295 6.79 3.61 -1.08
C SER A 295 7.70 2.43 -0.76
N GLY A 296 8.92 2.44 -1.30
CA GLY A 296 9.92 1.41 -1.04
C GLY A 296 10.33 1.36 0.43
N LEU A 297 10.48 2.51 1.10
CA LEU A 297 10.77 2.57 2.53
C LEU A 297 9.64 1.96 3.37
N ILE A 298 8.38 2.29 3.06
CA ILE A 298 7.22 1.71 3.78
C ILE A 298 7.21 0.19 3.65
N HIS A 299 7.40 -0.35 2.44
CA HIS A 299 7.42 -1.80 2.25
C HIS A 299 8.69 -2.46 2.78
N HIS A 300 9.82 -1.75 2.85
CA HIS A 300 11.02 -2.24 3.53
C HIS A 300 10.73 -2.50 5.02
N THR A 301 9.98 -1.61 5.69
CA THR A 301 9.58 -1.85 7.09
C THR A 301 8.63 -3.06 7.24
N SER A 302 7.78 -3.29 6.24
CA SER A 302 6.90 -4.48 6.17
C SER A 302 7.71 -5.78 6.03
N ASP A 303 8.74 -5.78 5.19
CA ASP A 303 9.63 -6.92 4.99
C ASP A 303 10.44 -7.22 6.27
N MET A 304 11.01 -6.18 6.90
CA MET A 304 11.72 -6.31 8.17
C MET A 304 10.81 -6.84 9.29
N ALA A 305 9.57 -6.34 9.38
CA ALA A 305 8.58 -6.80 10.36
C ALA A 305 8.13 -8.25 10.16
N MET A 306 8.22 -8.76 8.91
CA MET A 306 8.00 -10.17 8.61
C MET A 306 9.12 -11.07 9.17
N GLY A 307 10.30 -10.51 9.46
CA GLY A 307 11.47 -11.21 9.98
C GLY A 307 12.64 -11.31 9.00
N MET A 308 12.63 -10.57 7.89
CA MET A 308 13.79 -10.50 7.00
C MET A 308 14.93 -9.70 7.64
N THR A 309 16.16 -10.08 7.32
CA THR A 309 17.35 -9.26 7.61
C THR A 309 17.52 -8.16 6.55
N ALA A 310 18.13 -7.04 6.92
CA ALA A 310 18.30 -5.89 6.03
C ALA A 310 18.98 -6.24 4.69
N GLU A 311 19.92 -7.19 4.70
CA GLU A 311 20.62 -7.69 3.51
C GLU A 311 19.72 -8.45 2.52
N ASN A 312 18.59 -8.98 3.01
CA ASN A 312 17.66 -9.79 2.21
C ASN A 312 16.42 -9.02 1.78
N VAL A 313 16.21 -7.78 2.24
CA VAL A 313 15.01 -7.00 1.91
C VAL A 313 15.05 -6.54 0.46
N GLY A 314 14.07 -6.99 -0.32
CA GLY A 314 14.00 -6.75 -1.77
C GLY A 314 12.97 -5.72 -2.22
N ALA A 315 12.05 -5.31 -1.33
CA ALA A 315 11.02 -4.32 -1.65
C ALA A 315 11.61 -3.03 -2.21
N PHE A 316 12.65 -2.50 -1.58
CA PHE A 316 13.24 -1.22 -1.95
C PHE A 316 13.75 -1.23 -3.40
N THR A 317 14.46 -2.30 -3.80
CA THR A 317 14.88 -2.53 -5.19
C THR A 317 13.69 -2.58 -6.14
N PHE A 318 12.65 -3.36 -5.81
CA PHE A 318 11.46 -3.47 -6.65
C PHE A 318 10.80 -2.10 -6.91
N PHE A 319 10.60 -1.29 -5.86
CA PHE A 319 9.94 0.00 -5.99
C PHE A 319 10.80 1.01 -6.77
N LEU A 320 12.14 0.98 -6.64
CA LEU A 320 13.03 1.86 -7.42
C LEU A 320 13.16 1.46 -8.90
N LEU A 321 12.85 0.22 -9.27
CA LEU A 321 12.75 -0.17 -10.68
C LEU A 321 11.53 0.46 -11.38
N GLN A 322 10.44 0.71 -10.66
CA GLN A 322 9.20 1.27 -11.23
C GLN A 322 9.39 2.62 -11.96
N PRO A 323 10.03 3.66 -11.37
CA PRO A 323 10.28 4.91 -12.09
C PRO A 323 11.17 4.72 -13.32
N ILE A 324 12.12 3.78 -13.28
CA ILE A 324 12.98 3.44 -14.43
C ILE A 324 12.13 2.84 -15.56
N GLY A 325 11.26 1.88 -15.23
CA GLY A 325 10.30 1.30 -16.18
C GLY A 325 9.38 2.35 -16.80
N ILE A 326 8.88 3.29 -15.99
CA ILE A 326 8.04 4.41 -16.45
C ILE A 326 8.80 5.34 -17.41
N ILE A 327 10.08 5.64 -17.16
CA ILE A 327 10.89 6.49 -18.05
C ILE A 327 11.14 5.78 -19.39
N ALA A 328 11.50 4.50 -19.34
CA ALA A 328 11.71 3.69 -20.54
C ALA A 328 10.41 3.60 -21.37
N GLU A 329 9.29 3.33 -20.70
CA GLU A 329 7.95 3.32 -21.31
C GLU A 329 7.60 4.67 -21.95
N ASP A 330 7.77 5.79 -21.25
CA ASP A 330 7.50 7.13 -21.78
C ASP A 330 8.40 7.44 -23.00
N ALA A 331 9.67 7.00 -22.99
CA ALA A 331 10.60 7.19 -24.11
C ALA A 331 10.19 6.36 -25.34
N ILE A 332 9.86 5.08 -25.17
CA ILE A 332 9.36 4.21 -26.26
C ILE A 332 8.06 4.77 -26.84
N GLN A 333 7.16 5.28 -25.98
CA GLN A 333 5.94 5.93 -26.43
C GLN A 333 6.21 7.23 -27.22
N ALA A 334 7.23 8.00 -26.83
CA ALA A 334 7.62 9.20 -27.57
C ALA A 334 8.19 8.86 -28.95
N ILE A 335 9.03 7.81 -29.05
CA ILE A 335 9.63 7.35 -30.31
C ILE A 335 8.56 6.73 -31.22
N SER A 336 7.73 5.83 -30.71
CA SER A 336 6.67 5.16 -31.50
C SER A 336 5.65 6.14 -32.06
N LYS A 337 5.39 7.28 -31.40
CA LYS A 337 4.56 8.35 -31.95
C LYS A 337 5.14 8.96 -33.22
N GLN A 338 6.43 8.85 -33.49
CA GLN A 338 7.07 9.35 -34.72
C GLN A 338 6.91 8.38 -35.90
N VAL A 339 6.53 7.12 -35.64
CA VAL A 339 6.38 6.08 -36.67
C VAL A 339 4.91 5.94 -37.10
N PRO A 340 4.53 6.24 -38.36
CA PRO A 340 3.14 6.23 -38.82
C PRO A 340 2.42 4.88 -38.65
N LEU A 341 3.13 3.77 -38.88
CA LEU A 341 2.59 2.41 -38.72
C LEU A 341 2.14 2.15 -37.28
N CYS A 342 2.87 2.68 -36.30
CA CYS A 342 2.53 2.58 -34.88
C CYS A 342 1.30 3.43 -34.52
N ARG A 343 0.84 4.36 -35.37
CA ARG A 343 -0.34 5.23 -35.09
C ARG A 343 -1.68 4.57 -35.40
N SER A 344 -1.73 3.64 -36.34
CA SER A 344 -2.97 3.06 -36.90
C SER A 344 -3.61 1.95 -36.03
N ALA A 345 -2.82 1.13 -35.33
CA ALA A 345 -3.32 -0.06 -34.63
C ALA A 345 -3.59 0.14 -33.12
N SER A 346 -4.66 0.85 -32.75
CA SER A 346 -4.95 1.20 -31.34
C SER A 346 -5.10 0.00 -30.39
N ARG A 347 -5.82 -1.06 -30.81
CA ARG A 347 -6.02 -2.29 -30.00
C ARG A 347 -4.72 -3.07 -29.80
N VAL A 348 -3.89 -3.17 -30.84
CA VAL A 348 -2.59 -3.86 -30.78
C VAL A 348 -1.67 -3.14 -29.79
N ARG A 349 -1.63 -1.79 -29.81
CA ARG A 349 -0.85 -1.02 -28.83
C ARG A 349 -1.28 -1.30 -27.39
N VAL A 350 -2.58 -1.37 -27.14
CA VAL A 350 -3.12 -1.66 -25.80
C VAL A 350 -2.71 -3.07 -25.35
N PHE A 351 -2.85 -4.07 -26.21
CA PHE A 351 -2.43 -5.44 -25.92
C PHE A 351 -0.91 -5.54 -25.65
N VAL A 352 -0.08 -4.95 -26.51
CA VAL A 352 1.37 -4.86 -26.31
C VAL A 352 1.70 -4.17 -25.00
N GLY A 353 0.96 -3.12 -24.63
CA GLY A 353 1.08 -2.45 -23.34
C GLY A 353 0.83 -3.37 -22.16
N TYR A 354 -0.24 -4.18 -22.17
CA TYR A 354 -0.47 -5.18 -21.13
C TYR A 354 0.64 -6.22 -21.04
N LEU A 355 1.11 -6.71 -22.20
CA LEU A 355 2.22 -7.66 -22.23
C LEU A 355 3.50 -7.03 -21.66
N TRP A 356 3.77 -5.76 -21.98
CA TRP A 356 4.89 -5.01 -21.41
C TRP A 356 4.80 -4.90 -19.89
N VAL A 357 3.64 -4.51 -19.33
CA VAL A 357 3.46 -4.44 -17.88
C VAL A 357 3.65 -5.81 -17.23
N LEU A 358 3.09 -6.87 -17.82
CA LEU A 358 3.26 -8.23 -17.33
C LEU A 358 4.73 -8.66 -17.34
N VAL A 359 5.42 -8.49 -18.47
CA VAL A 359 6.85 -8.83 -18.60
C VAL A 359 7.68 -8.03 -17.60
N PHE A 360 7.40 -6.75 -17.43
CA PHE A 360 8.10 -5.89 -16.48
C PHE A 360 7.88 -6.32 -15.03
N LEU A 361 6.66 -6.70 -14.65
CA LEU A 361 6.36 -7.23 -13.32
C LEU A 361 6.99 -8.60 -13.11
N VAL A 362 6.90 -9.51 -14.08
CA VAL A 362 7.57 -10.82 -14.01
C VAL A 362 9.07 -10.62 -13.84
N TRP A 363 9.67 -9.65 -14.53
CA TRP A 363 11.09 -9.32 -14.40
C TRP A 363 11.43 -8.72 -13.03
N SER A 364 10.65 -7.77 -12.52
CA SER A 364 11.01 -7.03 -11.30
C SER A 364 10.55 -7.70 -10.00
N THR A 365 9.39 -8.34 -9.97
CA THR A 365 8.78 -8.91 -8.75
C THR A 365 9.65 -9.91 -7.98
N PRO A 366 10.45 -10.81 -8.61
CA PRO A 366 11.30 -11.75 -7.87
C PRO A 366 12.31 -11.13 -6.91
N THR A 367 12.68 -9.86 -7.12
CA THR A 367 13.54 -9.16 -6.16
C THR A 367 12.84 -9.05 -4.81
N TRP A 368 11.52 -8.84 -4.78
CA TRP A 368 10.72 -8.67 -3.57
C TRP A 368 10.02 -9.96 -3.12
N PHE A 369 9.50 -10.76 -4.05
CA PHE A 369 8.75 -11.97 -3.76
C PHE A 369 9.64 -13.13 -3.27
N TYR A 370 10.77 -13.42 -3.92
CA TYR A 370 11.57 -14.59 -3.56
C TYR A 370 12.20 -14.52 -2.16
N PRO A 371 12.69 -13.36 -1.65
CA PRO A 371 13.16 -13.28 -0.27
C PRO A 371 12.08 -13.62 0.75
N GLN A 372 10.83 -13.18 0.51
CA GLN A 372 9.69 -13.55 1.36
C GLN A 372 9.45 -15.05 1.35
N GLN A 373 9.49 -15.70 0.18
CA GLN A 373 9.33 -17.15 0.08
C GLN A 373 10.44 -17.94 0.78
N ARG A 374 11.68 -17.44 0.74
CA ARG A 374 12.82 -18.07 1.42
C ARG A 374 12.72 -18.07 2.93
N LEU A 375 11.84 -17.26 3.54
CA LEU A 375 11.56 -17.36 4.97
C LEU A 375 10.87 -18.68 5.33
N GLY A 376 10.26 -19.38 4.37
CA GLY A 376 9.56 -20.64 4.61
C GLY A 376 8.37 -20.52 5.55
N LEU A 377 7.77 -19.32 5.64
CA LEU A 377 6.60 -19.09 6.48
C LEU A 377 5.39 -19.83 5.91
N ASP A 378 4.64 -20.50 6.78
CA ASP A 378 3.38 -21.11 6.40
C ASP A 378 2.39 -20.02 5.95
N ALA A 379 1.94 -20.09 4.70
CA ALA A 379 1.01 -19.14 4.10
C ALA A 379 -0.36 -19.17 4.80
N SER A 380 -0.70 -20.28 5.46
CA SER A 380 -1.94 -20.42 6.21
C SER A 380 -2.05 -19.35 7.32
N GLY A 381 -0.93 -18.89 7.88
CA GLY A 381 -0.87 -17.84 8.89
C GLY A 381 -1.31 -16.45 8.40
N LEU A 382 -1.56 -16.26 7.12
CA LEU A 382 -2.19 -15.04 6.59
C LEU A 382 -3.66 -14.90 7.02
N LEU A 383 -4.32 -16.00 7.36
CA LEU A 383 -5.74 -16.03 7.69
C LEU A 383 -5.96 -15.99 9.20
N PRO A 384 -6.94 -15.24 9.71
CA PRO A 384 -7.37 -15.30 11.10
C PRO A 384 -8.10 -16.59 11.46
N PHE A 385 -8.76 -17.25 10.50
CA PHE A 385 -9.52 -18.47 10.74
C PHE A 385 -9.23 -19.51 9.66
N HIS A 386 -8.87 -20.74 10.06
CA HIS A 386 -8.69 -21.82 9.08
C HIS A 386 -10.04 -22.45 8.72
N PRO A 387 -10.34 -22.68 7.43
CA PRO A 387 -11.54 -23.44 7.04
C PRO A 387 -11.47 -24.90 7.52
N ASN A 388 -10.25 -25.44 7.65
CA ASN A 388 -10.00 -26.79 8.15
C ASN A 388 -9.72 -26.75 9.66
N LEU A 389 -10.72 -26.35 10.46
CA LEU A 389 -10.68 -26.50 11.94
C LEU A 389 -10.32 -27.94 12.36
N LEU A 390 -10.64 -28.94 11.53
CA LEU A 390 -10.31 -30.35 11.73
C LEU A 390 -8.80 -30.67 11.62
N LYS A 391 -8.01 -29.92 10.83
CA LYS A 391 -6.55 -30.16 10.74
C LYS A 391 -5.80 -29.69 11.98
N GLN A 392 -6.30 -28.64 12.65
CA GLN A 392 -5.78 -28.22 13.96
C GLN A 392 -6.07 -29.26 15.05
N TRP A 393 -7.20 -29.96 14.98
CA TRP A 393 -7.53 -31.05 15.90
C TRP A 393 -6.56 -32.25 15.75
N ASN A 394 -6.23 -32.64 14.52
CA ASN A 394 -5.33 -33.77 14.26
C ASN A 394 -3.84 -33.49 14.55
N LEU A 395 -3.42 -32.23 14.61
CA LEU A 395 -2.04 -31.88 15.00
C LEU A 395 -1.87 -31.82 16.53
N HIS A 396 -2.95 -31.54 17.27
CA HIS A 396 -2.93 -31.58 18.74
C HIS A 396 -3.18 -32.98 19.32
N SER A 397 -3.77 -33.92 18.57
CA SER A 397 -4.00 -35.30 19.03
C SER A 397 -2.81 -36.25 18.86
N ASN A 398 -1.73 -35.83 18.19
CA ASN A 398 -0.49 -36.63 18.03
C ASN A 398 0.59 -36.32 19.09
N PHE A 399 0.22 -35.57 20.12
CA PHE A 399 1.01 -35.39 21.34
C PHE A 399 0.18 -35.84 22.56
N HIS A 400 -0.19 -37.11 22.59
CA HIS A 400 -0.56 -37.82 23.82
C HIS A 400 -0.12 -39.28 23.73
#